data_AF-A0A966XHG9-F1
#
_entry.id   AF-A0A966XHG9-F1
#
_cell.length_a   1.000
_cell.length_b   1.000
_cell.length_c   1.000
_cell.angle_alpha   90.00
_cell.angle_beta   90.00
_cell.angle_gamma   90.00
#
_symmetry.space_group_name_H-M   'P 1'
#
loop_
_entity.id
_entity.type
_entity.pdbx_description
1 polymer ?
#
loop_
_entity_poly.entity_id
_entity_poly.type
_entity_poly.pdbx_seq_one_letter_code
_entity_poly.pdbx_strand_id
1 'polypeptide(L)'
;MSSTALQEALESFAKLTDTLQECIKSHDIDGAMALAKERHDALVNLLEDDDVDQTQRANCADTTLEHLRKERLLAKSNSDQNRSDFIARKSAYRAYALKAA
;
A
#
# COMPACT_ATOMS: atom_id res chain seq x y z
N MET A 1 29.86 -0.62 -5.00
CA MET A 1 29.21 -1.83 -4.45
C MET A 1 28.80 -2.72 -5.62
N SER A 2 28.85 -4.05 -5.46
CA SER A 2 28.59 -5.02 -6.53
C SER A 2 27.14 -4.91 -7.04
N SER A 3 26.90 -5.16 -8.34
CA SER A 3 25.57 -5.30 -8.98
C SER A 3 24.60 -6.19 -8.18
N THR A 4 25.10 -7.09 -7.35
CA THR A 4 24.31 -7.93 -6.43
C THR A 4 23.65 -7.15 -5.29
N ALA A 5 24.30 -6.14 -4.71
CA ALA A 5 23.74 -5.36 -3.60
C ALA A 5 22.55 -4.48 -4.05
N LEU A 6 22.64 -3.91 -5.25
CA LEU A 6 21.55 -3.18 -5.88
C LEU A 6 20.34 -4.10 -6.14
N GLN A 7 20.61 -5.30 -6.66
CA GLN A 7 19.58 -6.28 -6.96
C GLN A 7 18.85 -6.74 -5.68
N GLU A 8 19.60 -7.02 -4.61
CA GLU A 8 19.02 -7.38 -3.30
C GLU A 8 18.16 -6.25 -2.73
N ALA A 9 18.58 -4.99 -2.89
CA ALA A 9 17.81 -3.83 -2.44
C ALA A 9 16.49 -3.67 -3.23
N LEU A 10 16.52 -3.89 -4.55
CA LEU A 10 15.32 -3.87 -5.40
C LEU A 10 14.35 -5.02 -5.06
N GLU A 11 14.87 -6.22 -4.81
CA GLU A 11 14.04 -7.36 -4.37
C GLU A 11 13.41 -7.14 -3.00
N SER A 12 14.17 -6.55 -2.07
CA SER A 12 13.65 -6.16 -0.75
C SER A 12 12.54 -5.12 -0.88
N PHE A 13 12.74 -4.11 -1.73
CA PHE A 13 11.74 -3.08 -2.00
C PHE A 13 10.45 -3.65 -2.62
N ALA A 14 10.58 -4.60 -3.55
CA ALA A 14 9.43 -5.29 -4.14
C ALA A 14 8.65 -6.08 -3.07
N LYS A 15 9.34 -6.84 -2.21
CA LYS A 15 8.71 -7.59 -1.11
C LYS A 15 7.97 -6.66 -0.14
N LEU A 16 8.62 -5.57 0.29
CA LEU A 16 7.98 -4.58 1.18
C LEU A 16 6.71 -3.99 0.55
N THR A 17 6.73 -3.76 -0.76
CA THR A 17 5.57 -3.24 -1.50
C THR A 17 4.43 -4.25 -1.57
N ASP A 18 4.72 -5.51 -1.81
CA ASP A 18 3.71 -6.56 -1.82
C ASP A 18 3.08 -6.76 -0.43
N THR A 19 3.91 -6.84 0.61
CA THR A 19 3.42 -6.97 2.00
C THR A 19 2.61 -5.75 2.43
N LEU A 20 3.01 -4.53 2.05
CA LEU A 20 2.23 -3.32 2.30
C LEU A 20 0.84 -3.40 1.65
N GLN A 21 0.77 -3.83 0.39
CA GLN A 21 -0.50 -3.97 -0.31
C GLN A 21 -1.39 -5.05 0.32
N GLU A 22 -0.80 -6.10 0.89
CA GLU A 22 -1.54 -7.10 1.67
C GLU A 22 -2.07 -6.53 2.99
N CYS A 23 -1.27 -5.76 3.75
CA CYS A 23 -1.73 -5.08 4.97
C CYS A 23 -2.91 -4.13 4.69
N ILE A 24 -2.85 -3.39 3.56
CA ILE A 24 -3.97 -2.52 3.14
C ILE A 24 -5.23 -3.34 2.85
N LYS A 25 -5.10 -4.52 2.22
CA LYS A 25 -6.24 -5.41 1.95
C LYS A 25 -6.80 -6.03 3.24
N SER A 26 -5.93 -6.43 4.17
CA SER A 26 -6.32 -7.06 5.45
C SER A 26 -6.81 -6.06 6.49
N HIS A 27 -6.77 -4.75 6.20
CA HIS A 27 -7.17 -3.66 7.09
C HIS A 27 -6.25 -3.49 8.31
N ASP A 28 -5.02 -4.01 8.22
CA ASP A 28 -3.97 -3.77 9.20
C ASP A 28 -3.32 -2.40 8.93
N ILE A 29 -3.94 -1.34 9.46
CA ILE A 29 -3.50 0.05 9.25
C ILE A 29 -2.16 0.30 9.95
N ASP A 30 -1.97 -0.22 11.15
CA ASP A 30 -0.74 -0.01 11.93
C ASP A 30 0.45 -0.72 11.26
N GLY A 31 0.25 -1.97 10.82
CA GLY A 31 1.24 -2.71 10.03
C GLY A 31 1.53 -2.05 8.69
N ALA A 32 0.50 -1.56 8.00
CA ALA A 32 0.68 -0.82 6.74
C ALA A 32 1.49 0.48 6.96
N MET A 33 1.25 1.23 8.04
CA MET A 33 2.02 2.44 8.33
C MET A 33 3.49 2.15 8.62
N ALA A 34 3.78 1.10 9.39
CA ALA A 34 5.15 0.70 9.68
C ALA A 34 5.90 0.29 8.39
N LEU A 35 5.28 -0.55 7.56
CA LEU A 35 5.84 -1.00 6.29
C LEU A 35 5.99 0.14 5.27
N ALA A 36 5.07 1.10 5.25
CA ALA A 36 5.17 2.26 4.37
C ALA A 36 6.40 3.12 4.69
N LYS A 37 6.70 3.27 5.99
CA LYS A 37 7.91 3.97 6.45
C LYS A 37 9.17 3.20 6.09
N GLU A 38 9.22 1.90 6.39
CA GLU A 38 10.36 1.05 6.06
C GLU A 38 10.64 1.03 4.55
N ARG A 39 9.60 0.94 3.74
CA ARG A 39 9.70 1.04 2.27
C ARG A 39 10.23 2.40 1.83
N HIS A 40 9.78 3.49 2.45
CA HIS A 40 10.27 4.83 2.13
C HIS A 40 11.76 4.96 2.43
N ASP A 41 12.20 4.51 3.60
CA ASP A 41 13.60 4.54 4.00
C ASP A 41 14.46 3.69 3.03
N ALA A 42 13.97 2.51 2.63
CA ALA A 42 14.63 1.67 1.62
C ALA A 42 14.73 2.35 0.25
N LEU A 43 13.68 3.07 -0.18
CA LEU A 43 13.70 3.81 -1.44
C LEU A 43 14.69 4.97 -1.42
N VAL A 44 14.72 5.74 -0.32
CA VAL A 44 15.65 6.85 -0.16
C VAL A 44 17.08 6.34 -0.22
N ASN A 45 17.40 5.28 0.53
CA ASN A 45 18.72 4.66 0.50
C ASN A 45 19.12 4.18 -0.91
N LEU A 46 18.16 3.64 -1.68
CA LEU A 46 18.41 3.17 -3.04
C LEU A 46 18.63 4.33 -4.03
N LEU A 47 17.94 5.46 -3.84
CA LEU A 47 18.09 6.64 -4.69
C LEU A 47 19.32 7.49 -4.34
N GLU A 48 19.76 7.48 -3.09
CA GLU A 48 20.96 8.18 -2.61
C GLU A 48 22.26 7.42 -2.91
N ASP A 49 22.18 6.14 -3.29
CA ASP A 49 23.35 5.36 -3.67
C ASP A 49 23.96 5.90 -4.98
N ASP A 50 25.23 6.33 -4.91
CA ASP A 50 26.01 6.92 -6.00
C ASP A 50 26.25 5.94 -7.17
N ASP A 51 26.15 4.64 -6.92
CA ASP A 51 26.31 3.60 -7.94
C ASP A 51 25.05 3.43 -8.82
N VAL A 52 23.93 4.09 -8.48
CA VAL A 52 22.66 3.98 -9.21
C VAL A 52 22.59 5.05 -10.30
N ASP A 53 22.50 4.59 -11.55
CA ASP A 53 22.41 5.50 -12.68
C ASP A 53 21.06 6.23 -12.72
N GLN A 54 21.02 7.36 -13.45
CA GLN A 54 19.83 8.21 -13.51
C GLN A 54 18.62 7.52 -14.16
N THR A 55 18.84 6.56 -15.05
CA THR A 55 17.77 5.77 -15.69
C THR A 55 17.17 4.76 -14.71
N GLN A 56 18.00 4.08 -13.92
CA GLN A 56 17.55 3.18 -12.86
C GLN A 56 16.76 3.92 -11.78
N ARG A 57 17.23 5.12 -11.37
CA ARG A 57 16.50 6.00 -10.45
C ARG A 57 15.13 6.39 -11.01
N ALA A 58 15.06 6.78 -12.28
CA ALA A 58 13.80 7.13 -12.94
C ALA A 58 12.82 5.94 -12.98
N ASN A 59 13.29 4.76 -13.38
CA ASN A 59 12.47 3.54 -13.43
C ASN A 59 11.95 3.14 -12.03
N CYS A 60 12.79 3.25 -11.00
CA CYS A 60 12.40 2.97 -9.62
C CYS A 60 11.34 3.97 -9.12
N ALA A 61 11.51 5.26 -9.43
CA ALA A 61 10.55 6.30 -9.08
C ALA A 61 9.20 6.07 -9.78
N ASP A 62 9.19 5.77 -11.08
CA ASP A 62 7.96 5.50 -11.85
C ASP A 62 7.22 4.28 -11.30
N THR A 63 7.94 3.19 -11.03
CA THR A 63 7.39 1.97 -10.44
C THR A 63 6.79 2.25 -9.05
N THR A 64 7.48 3.02 -8.22
CA THR A 64 6.98 3.45 -6.91
C THR A 64 5.70 4.27 -7.04
N LEU A 65 5.62 5.19 -8.00
CA LEU A 65 4.42 5.99 -8.25
C LEU A 65 3.23 5.12 -8.66
N GLU A 66 3.44 4.09 -9.47
CA GLU A 66 2.40 3.11 -9.81
C GLU A 66 1.89 2.35 -8.58
N HIS A 67 2.80 1.90 -7.71
CA HIS A 67 2.44 1.25 -6.45
C HIS A 67 1.62 2.17 -5.53
N LEU A 68 2.05 3.43 -5.37
CA LEU A 68 1.30 4.42 -4.59
C LEU A 68 -0.10 4.68 -5.15
N ARG A 69 -0.25 4.73 -6.48
CA ARG A 69 -1.56 4.85 -7.13
C ARG A 69 -2.46 3.66 -6.82
N LYS A 70 -1.91 2.43 -6.90
CA LYS A 70 -2.64 1.19 -6.60
C LYS A 70 -3.07 1.14 -5.13
N GLU A 71 -2.19 1.51 -4.20
CA GLU A 71 -2.47 1.57 -2.76
C GLU A 71 -3.58 2.56 -2.45
N ARG A 72 -3.54 3.75 -3.06
CA ARG A 72 -4.61 4.75 -2.93
C ARG A 72 -5.96 4.20 -3.41
N LEU A 73 -5.98 3.48 -4.53
CA LEU A 73 -7.20 2.86 -5.06
C LEU A 73 -7.74 1.77 -4.11
N LEU A 74 -6.86 0.92 -3.56
CA LEU A 74 -7.25 -0.09 -2.58
C LEU A 74 -7.84 0.53 -1.32
N ALA A 75 -7.16 1.53 -0.75
CA ALA A 75 -7.65 2.23 0.44
C ALA A 75 -9.02 2.90 0.20
N LYS A 76 -9.22 3.51 -0.97
CA LYS A 76 -10.51 4.10 -1.34
C LYS A 76 -11.60 3.04 -1.49
N SER A 77 -11.32 1.94 -2.20
CA SER A 77 -12.26 0.83 -2.37
C SER A 77 -12.72 0.26 -1.02
N ASN A 78 -11.79 0.10 -0.07
CA ASN A 78 -12.10 -0.39 1.27
C ASN A 78 -13.00 0.61 2.03
N SER A 79 -12.71 1.91 1.95
CA SER A 79 -13.55 2.95 2.54
C SER A 79 -14.98 2.93 1.96
N ASP A 80 -15.10 2.77 0.65
CA ASP A 80 -16.40 2.72 -0.03
C ASP A 80 -17.20 1.47 0.38
N GLN A 81 -16.53 0.32 0.53
CA GLN A 81 -17.15 -0.91 1.03
C GLN A 81 -17.65 -0.75 2.47
N ASN A 82 -16.82 -0.20 3.38
CA ASN A 82 -17.21 0.04 4.77
C ASN A 82 -18.43 0.96 4.88
N ARG A 83 -18.51 1.97 4.02
CA ARG A 83 -19.69 2.84 3.93
C ARG A 83 -20.93 2.07 3.46
N SER A 84 -20.79 1.22 2.44
CA SER A 84 -21.87 0.38 1.93
C SER A 84 -22.41 -0.55 3.01
N ASP A 85 -21.52 -1.25 3.72
CA ASP A 85 -21.85 -2.14 4.82
C ASP A 85 -22.61 -1.42 5.95
N PHE A 86 -22.17 -0.21 6.30
CA PHE A 86 -22.87 0.62 7.27
C PHE A 86 -24.29 0.96 6.83
N ILE A 87 -24.47 1.38 5.57
CA ILE A 87 -25.79 1.70 5.00
C ILE A 87 -26.70 0.46 5.01
N ALA A 88 -26.16 -0.71 4.64
CA ALA A 88 -26.90 -1.98 4.68
C ALA A 88 -27.35 -2.32 6.11
N ARG A 89 -26.45 -2.25 7.10
CA ARG A 89 -26.77 -2.49 8.52
C ARG A 89 -27.83 -1.53 9.04
N LYS A 90 -27.70 -0.23 8.75
CA LYS A 90 -28.67 0.80 9.13
C LYS A 90 -30.04 0.56 8.51
N SER A 91 -30.06 0.15 7.24
CA SER A 91 -31.31 -0.13 6.51
C SER A 91 -32.01 -1.37 7.05
N ALA A 92 -31.24 -2.45 7.30
CA ALA A 92 -31.74 -3.66 7.94
C ALA A 92 -32.33 -3.37 9.32
N TYR A 93 -31.62 -2.61 10.17
CA TYR A 93 -32.12 -2.20 11.48
C TYR A 93 -33.46 -1.48 11.39
N ARG A 94 -33.60 -0.49 10.48
CA ARG A 94 -34.86 0.21 10.26
C ARG A 94 -35.98 -0.74 9.82
N ALA A 95 -35.71 -1.65 8.88
CA ALA A 95 -36.70 -2.60 8.38
C ALA A 95 -37.18 -3.55 9.48
N TYR A 96 -36.29 -4.03 10.35
CA TYR A 96 -36.66 -4.88 11.48
C TYR A 96 -37.41 -4.13 12.58
N ALA A 97 -36.98 -2.91 12.92
CA ALA A 97 -37.66 -2.07 13.91
C ALA A 97 -39.10 -1.71 13.48
N LEU A 98 -39.32 -1.48 12.18
CA LEU A 98 -40.66 -1.22 11.62
C LEU A 98 -41.53 -2.48 11.50
N LYS A 99 -40.95 -3.68 11.45
CA LYS A 99 -41.68 -4.95 11.45
C LYS A 99 -42.02 -5.46 12.86
N ALA A 100 -41.39 -4.91 13.89
CA ALA A 100 -41.59 -5.29 15.29
C ALA A 100 -42.57 -4.37 16.05
N ALA A 101 -43.10 -3.34 15.39
CA ALA A 101 -44.12 -2.41 15.88
C ALA A 101 -45.44 -2.65 15.14
#